data_AF-A0A6S6S424-F1
#
_entry.id   AF-A0A6S6S424-F1
#
_cell.length_a   1.000
_cell.length_b   1.000
_cell.length_c   1.000
_cell.angle_alpha   90.00
_cell.angle_beta   90.00
_cell.angle_gamma   90.00
#
_symmetry.space_group_name_H-M   'P 1'
#
loop_
_entity.id
_entity.type
_entity.pdbx_description
1 polymer ?
#
loop_
_entity_poly.entity_id
_entity_poly.type
_entity_poly.pdbx_seq_one_letter_code
_entity_poly.pdbx_strand_id
1 'polypeptide(L)' 'MNMSIERALGKVGISDVDYLKMLGAKICYLKLRQKKVNLSIKLLFELAGAIEGYHIAVLPESIKIELITLYNSLT' A
#
# COMPACT_ATOMS: atom_id res chain seq x y z
N MET A 1 -0.78 13.01 9.82
CA MET A 1 -1.67 11.86 10.08
C MET A 1 -2.45 11.57 8.81
N ASN A 2 -2.13 10.50 8.10
CA ASN A 2 -2.71 10.21 6.79
C ASN A 2 -3.97 9.33 6.95
N MET A 3 -5.07 9.92 7.42
CA MET A 3 -6.31 9.20 7.76
C MET A 3 -6.93 8.41 6.59
N SER A 4 -6.52 8.70 5.35
CA SER A 4 -7.06 8.08 4.15
C SER A 4 -6.66 6.60 4.01
N ILE A 5 -5.42 6.24 4.38
CA ILE A 5 -4.93 4.86 4.30
C ILE A 5 -5.58 3.99 5.37
N GLU A 6 -5.55 4.42 6.63
CA GLU A 6 -6.13 3.67 7.75
C GLU A 6 -7.61 3.36 7.50
N ARG A 7 -8.36 4.35 7.00
CA ARG A 7 -9.78 4.17 6.67
C ARG A 7 -9.99 3.24 5.48
N ALA A 8 -9.08 3.23 4.50
CA ALA A 8 -9.14 2.31 3.37
C ALA A 8 -8.82 0.87 3.80
N LEU A 9 -7.77 0.70 4.61
CA LEU A 9 -7.37 -0.57 5.19
C LEU A 9 -8.47 -1.16 6.08
N GLY A 10 -9.10 -0.34 6.93
CA GLY A 10 -10.25 -0.75 7.73
C GLY A 10 -11.42 -1.24 6.87
N LYS A 11 -11.66 -0.65 5.69
CA LYS A 11 -12.70 -1.12 4.75
C LYS A 11 -12.42 -2.49 4.14
N VAL A 12 -11.17 -2.94 4.13
CA VAL A 12 -10.78 -4.29 3.66
C VAL A 12 -10.49 -5.25 4.81
N GLY A 13 -10.76 -4.85 6.05
CA GLY A 13 -10.54 -5.66 7.25
C GLY A 13 -9.07 -5.74 7.68
N ILE A 14 -8.25 -4.75 7.31
CA ILE A 14 -6.86 -4.64 7.77
C ILE A 14 -6.82 -3.53 8.82
N SER A 15 -6.90 -3.91 10.09
CA SER A 15 -6.81 -3.02 11.25
C SER A 15 -5.43 -3.04 11.91
N ASP A 16 -4.67 -4.12 11.70
CA ASP A 16 -3.44 -4.41 12.43
C ASP A 16 -2.20 -4.19 11.58
N VAL A 17 -1.21 -3.52 12.14
CA VAL A 17 0.09 -3.27 11.50
C VAL A 17 0.82 -4.59 11.27
N ASP A 18 0.77 -5.53 12.21
CA ASP A 18 1.32 -6.87 12.04
C ASP A 18 0.66 -7.61 10.88
N TYR A 19 -0.66 -7.52 10.76
CA TYR A 19 -1.40 -8.13 9.66
C TYR A 19 -1.07 -7.47 8.31
N LEU A 20 -0.93 -6.14 8.29
CA LEU A 20 -0.48 -5.36 7.14
C LEU A 20 0.93 -5.79 6.70
N LYS A 21 1.87 -5.92 7.63
CA LYS A 21 3.25 -6.37 7.38
C LYS A 21 3.29 -7.81 6.89
N MET A 22 2.50 -8.69 7.49
CA MET A 22 2.40 -10.10 7.10
C MET A 22 1.87 -10.27 5.67
N LEU A 23 0.87 -9.47 5.29
CA LEU A 23 0.34 -9.48 3.91
C LEU A 23 1.27 -8.78 2.92
N GLY A 24 1.95 -7.72 3.34
CA GLY A 24 2.77 -6.88 2.48
C GLY A 24 1.97 -5.89 1.62
N ALA A 25 2.66 -4.88 1.09
CA ALA A 25 2.03 -3.77 0.36
C ALA A 25 1.26 -4.25 -0.87
N LYS A 26 1.82 -5.22 -1.60
CA LYS A 26 1.25 -5.79 -2.84
C LYS A 26 -0.14 -6.42 -2.58
N ILE A 27 -0.24 -7.31 -1.60
CA ILE A 27 -1.48 -8.02 -1.28
C ILE A 27 -2.54 -7.05 -0.73
N CYS A 28 -2.13 -6.14 0.17
CA CYS A 28 -3.04 -5.13 0.71
C CYS A 28 -3.63 -4.25 -0.39
N TYR A 29 -2.79 -3.81 -1.33
CA TYR A 29 -3.20 -3.05 -2.50
C TYR A 29 -4.17 -3.82 -3.41
N LEU A 30 -3.91 -5.11 -3.67
CA LEU A 30 -4.81 -5.97 -4.44
C LEU A 30 -6.18 -6.14 -3.77
N LYS A 31 -6.22 -6.37 -2.46
CA LYS A 31 -7.48 -6.44 -1.69
C LYS A 31 -8.27 -5.15 -1.78
N LEU A 32 -7.58 -4.01 -1.63
CA LEU A 32 -8.16 -2.69 -1.80
C LEU A 32 -8.71 -2.50 -3.21
N ARG A 33 -7.96 -2.91 -4.24
CA ARG A 33 -8.35 -2.75 -5.64
C ARG A 33 -9.58 -3.58 -6.02
N GLN A 34 -9.69 -4.78 -5.47
CA GLN A 34 -10.89 -5.62 -5.63
C GLN A 34 -12.14 -4.97 -5.02
N LYS A 35 -11.98 -4.18 -3.96
CA LYS A 35 -13.09 -3.46 -3.29
C LYS A 35 -13.31 -2.04 -3.85
N LYS A 36 -12.31 -1.43 -4.48
CA LYS A 36 -12.33 -0.09 -5.07
C LYS A 36 -11.62 -0.08 -6.41
N VAL A 37 -12.38 0.15 -7.48
CA VAL A 37 -11.90 0.05 -8.88
C VAL A 37 -10.86 1.11 -9.28
N ASN A 38 -10.62 2.15 -8.46
CA ASN A 38 -9.76 3.29 -8.84
C ASN A 38 -8.79 3.71 -7.73
N LEU A 39 -7.76 2.90 -7.48
CA LEU A 39 -6.68 3.26 -6.57
C LEU A 39 -5.48 3.75 -7.37
N SER A 40 -4.91 4.86 -6.94
CA SER A 40 -3.69 5.41 -7.54
C SER A 40 -2.46 4.74 -6.94
N ILE A 41 -1.38 4.72 -7.72
CA ILE A 41 -0.05 4.27 -7.26
C ILE A 41 0.43 4.99 -5.99
N LYS A 42 -0.04 6.23 -5.75
CA LYS A 42 0.21 6.98 -4.51
C LYS A 42 -0.16 6.18 -3.26
N LEU A 43 -1.28 5.46 -3.29
CA LEU A 43 -1.72 4.60 -2.18
C LEU A 43 -0.79 3.40 -1.98
N LEU A 44 -0.25 2.84 -3.06
CA LEU A 44 0.71 1.74 -3.00
C LEU A 44 2.00 2.18 -2.29
N PHE A 45 2.49 3.40 -2.57
CA PHE A 45 3.63 3.98 -1.86
C PHE A 45 3.33 4.23 -0.38
N GLU A 46 2.14 4.73 -0.06
CA GLU A 46 1.75 4.98 1.33
C GLU A 46 1.67 3.67 2.13
N LEU A 47 1.16 2.60 1.52
CA LEU A 47 1.15 1.27 2.13
C LEU A 47 2.56 0.74 2.38
N ALA A 48 3.45 0.87 1.40
CA ALA A 48 4.84 0.46 1.57
C ALA A 48 5.56 1.28 2.65
N GLY A 49 5.35 2.60 2.69
CA GLY A 49 5.89 3.45 3.75
C GLY A 49 5.36 3.08 5.13
N ALA A 50 4.06 2.78 5.24
CA ALA A 50 3.44 2.34 6.50
C ALA A 50 3.98 0.98 6.98
N ILE A 51 4.26 0.04 6.06
CA ILE A 51 4.81 -1.28 6.37
C ILE A 51 6.27 -1.18 6.81
N GLU A 52 7.08 -0.48 6.04
CA GLU A 52 8.51 -0.34 6.32
C GLU A 52 8.78 0.59 7.52
N GLY A 53 7.79 1.39 7.93
CA GLY A 53 7.95 2.41 8.97
C GLY A 53 8.70 3.65 8.49
N TYR A 54 8.87 3.80 7.18
CA TYR A 54 9.57 4.92 6.54
C TYR A 54 8.59 5.86 5.86
N HIS A 55 8.86 7.16 5.92
CA HIS A 55 8.13 8.12 5.09
C HIS A 55 8.45 7.85 3.61
N ILE A 56 7.48 8.02 2.70
CA ILE A 56 7.65 7.82 1.24
C ILE A 56 8.86 8.60 0.68
N ALA A 57 9.17 9.75 1.29
CA ALA A 57 10.30 10.58 0.94
C ALA A 57 11.66 9.88 1.13
N VAL A 58 11.78 9.01 2.14
CA VAL A 58 13.01 8.27 2.44
C VAL A 58 12.99 6.82 1.93
N LEU A 59 11.91 6.42 1.23
CA LEU A 59 11.87 5.10 0.60
C LEU A 59 12.97 5.00 -0.47
N PRO A 60 13.81 3.95 -0.43
CA PRO A 60 14.84 3.74 -1.43
C PRO A 60 14.22 3.56 -2.82
N GLU A 61 14.93 4.05 -3.84
CA GLU A 61 14.46 4.00 -5.23
C GLU A 61 14.18 2.57 -5.71
N SER A 62 14.96 1.58 -5.26
CA SER A 62 14.72 0.17 -5.59
C SER A 62 13.32 -0.30 -5.19
N ILE A 63 12.86 0.06 -3.99
CA ILE A 63 11.50 -0.25 -3.54
C ILE A 63 10.48 0.53 -4.35
N LYS A 64 10.77 1.81 -4.67
CA LYS A 64 9.85 2.59 -5.49
C LYS A 64 9.64 1.97 -6.87
N ILE A 65 10.72 1.53 -7.52
CA ILE A 65 10.70 0.85 -8.81
C ILE A 65 9.90 -0.46 -8.70
N GLU A 66 10.15 -1.29 -7.68
CA GLU A 66 9.38 -2.52 -7.41
C GLU A 66 7.87 -2.27 -7.34
N LEU A 67 7.45 -1.21 -6.63
CA LEU A 67 6.04 -0.85 -6.49
C LEU A 67 5.45 -0.32 -7.82
N ILE A 68 6.21 0.47 -8.58
CA ILE A 68 5.81 0.96 -9.91
C ILE A 68 5.65 -0.20 -10.88
N THR A 69 6.60 -1.11 -10.94
CA THR A 69 6.56 -2.31 -11.79
C THR A 69 5.34 -3.16 -11.46
N LEU A 70 5.06 -3.37 -10.17
CA LEU A 70 3.85 -4.07 -9.75
C LEU A 70 2.58 -3.35 -10.24
N TYR A 71 2.49 -2.04 -10.02
CA TYR A 71 1.31 -1.26 -10.41
C TYR A 71 1.07 -1.33 -11.94
N ASN A 72 2.14 -1.24 -12.73
CA ASN A 72 2.06 -1.38 -14.19
C ASN A 72 1.66 -2.80 -14.60
N SER A 73 2.16 -3.85 -13.93
CA SER A 73 1.75 -5.23 -14.19
C SER A 73 0.26 -5.50 -13.88
N LEU A 74 -0.37 -4.62 -13.11
CA LEU A 74 -1.77 -4.73 -12.71
C LEU A 74 -2.71 -3.90 -13.60
N THR A 75 -2.20 -2.91 -14.33
CA THR A 75 -2.96 -2.04 -15.23
C THR A 75 -3.09 -2.69 -16.61
#